data_AF-A0A9E8CP35-F1
#
_entry.id   AF-A0A9E8CP35-F1
#
_cell.length_a   1.000
_cell.length_b   1.000
_cell.length_c   1.000
_cell.angle_alpha   90.00
_cell.angle_beta   90.00
_cell.angle_gamma   90.00
#
_symmetry.space_group_name_H-M   'P 1'
#
loop_
_entity.id
_entity.type
_entity.pdbx_description
1 polymer ?
#
loop_
_entity_poly.entity_id
_entity_poly.type
_entity_poly.pdbx_seq_one_letter_code
_entity_poly.pdbx_strand_id
1 'polypeptide(L)'
;MNLFRLFSRPRSAPAARERLQVLLAHERATAGGDADLLGKLRDEILRAISKHMQIDDDKVSVRMERGPQVSTLAVDIEVPFDAGKKAA
;
A
#
# COMPACT_ATOMS: atom_id res chain seq x y z
N MET A 1 -1.71 8.16 -49.62
CA MET A 1 -2.03 8.24 -48.17
C MET A 1 -2.31 6.83 -47.65
N ASN A 2 -1.53 6.35 -46.67
CA ASN A 2 -1.62 4.97 -46.17
C ASN A 2 -2.86 4.74 -45.28
N LEU A 3 -3.84 4.01 -45.82
CA LEU A 3 -5.09 3.57 -45.16
C LEU A 3 -4.84 2.60 -43.97
N PHE A 4 -3.67 1.96 -43.92
CA PHE A 4 -3.31 0.95 -42.92
C PHE A 4 -3.09 1.49 -41.49
N ARG A 5 -3.00 2.82 -41.30
CA ARG A 5 -2.85 3.42 -39.96
C ARG A 5 -4.16 3.50 -39.17
N LEU A 6 -5.33 3.38 -39.82
CA LEU A 6 -6.64 3.41 -39.14
C LEU A 6 -6.94 2.12 -38.35
N PHE A 7 -6.28 1.00 -38.68
CA PHE A 7 -6.49 -0.29 -38.02
C PHE A 7 -5.48 -0.60 -36.90
N SER A 8 -4.47 0.26 -36.70
CA SER A 8 -3.58 0.18 -35.55
C SER A 8 -4.26 0.85 -34.35
N ARG A 9 -5.05 0.07 -33.61
CA ARG A 9 -5.56 0.50 -32.31
C ARG A 9 -4.34 0.63 -31.38
N PRO A 10 -4.08 1.80 -30.76
CA PRO A 10 -3.01 1.88 -29.77
C PRO A 10 -3.31 0.87 -28.67
N ARG A 11 -2.36 -0.03 -28.41
CA ARG A 11 -2.45 -0.99 -27.31
C ARG A 11 -2.49 -0.14 -26.04
N SER A 12 -3.67 0.01 -25.44
CA SER A 12 -3.85 0.73 -24.18
C SER A 12 -2.87 0.13 -23.18
N ALA A 13 -1.88 0.91 -22.76
CA ALA A 13 -0.91 0.47 -21.77
C ALA A 13 -1.68 0.00 -20.52
N PRO A 14 -1.32 -1.14 -19.90
CA PRO A 14 -1.92 -1.53 -18.64
C PRO A 14 -1.35 -0.61 -17.56
N ALA A 15 -1.95 0.56 -17.39
CA ALA A 15 -1.62 1.48 -16.30
C ALA A 15 -2.45 1.15 -15.04
N ALA A 16 -2.82 -0.12 -14.85
CA ALA A 16 -3.48 -0.53 -13.62
C ALA A 16 -2.41 -0.52 -12.52
N ARG A 17 -2.51 0.39 -11.56
CA ARG A 17 -1.67 0.35 -10.35
C ARG A 17 -2.37 -0.48 -9.31
N GLU A 18 -1.62 -1.32 -8.60
CA GLU A 18 -2.15 -2.09 -7.49
C GLU A 18 -2.04 -1.25 -6.21
N ARG A 19 -2.95 -1.46 -5.26
CA ARG A 19 -2.96 -0.72 -3.98
C ARG A 19 -3.13 -1.69 -2.84
N LEU A 20 -2.25 -1.58 -1.85
CA LEU A 20 -2.32 -2.35 -0.62
C LEU A 20 -2.81 -1.43 0.50
N GLN A 21 -3.85 -1.86 1.21
CA GLN A 21 -4.37 -1.17 2.38
C GLN A 21 -4.32 -2.09 3.60
N VAL A 22 -3.76 -1.60 4.69
CA VAL A 22 -3.66 -2.30 5.97
C VAL A 22 -4.34 -1.46 7.05
N LEU A 23 -5.30 -2.04 7.77
CA LEU A 23 -6.02 -1.41 8.87
C LEU A 23 -5.77 -2.20 10.15
N LEU A 24 -5.26 -1.53 11.17
CA LEU A 24 -5.06 -2.08 12.51
C LEU A 24 -5.86 -1.26 13.51
N ALA A 25 -6.60 -1.93 14.37
CA ALA A 25 -7.26 -1.34 15.53
C ALA A 25 -6.71 -2.03 16.78
N HIS A 26 -6.22 -1.23 17.73
CA HIS A 26 -5.67 -1.71 18.99
C HIS A 26 -6.45 -1.10 20.14
N GLU A 27 -7.11 -1.96 20.92
CA GLU A 27 -7.77 -1.59 22.16
C GLU A 27 -6.74 -1.48 23.28
N ARG A 28 -6.71 -0.32 23.95
CA ARG A 28 -5.78 -0.03 25.03
C ARG A 28 -6.44 -0.47 26.34
N ALA A 29 -6.18 -1.70 26.77
CA ALA A 29 -6.60 -2.15 28.10
C ALA A 29 -5.98 -1.21 29.15
N THR A 30 -6.83 -0.64 29.99
CA THR A 30 -6.48 0.32 31.04
C THR A 30 -5.31 -0.18 31.87
N ALA A 31 -4.25 0.64 31.96
CA ALA A 31 -2.99 0.43 32.67
C ALA A 31 -2.00 -0.55 32.00
N GLY A 32 -1.06 0.02 31.21
CA GLY A 32 0.18 -0.66 30.82
C GLY A 32 0.40 -0.92 29.33
N GLY A 33 -0.58 -0.61 28.47
CA GLY A 33 -0.43 -0.76 27.02
C GLY A 33 0.70 0.11 26.47
N ASP A 34 1.67 -0.53 25.80
CA ASP A 34 2.87 0.09 25.23
C ASP A 34 2.47 1.24 24.30
N ALA A 35 2.69 2.48 24.74
CA ALA A 35 2.16 3.67 24.09
C ALA A 35 2.67 3.84 22.64
N ASP A 36 3.73 3.11 22.30
CA ASP A 36 4.43 3.13 21.03
C ASP A 36 4.22 1.85 20.18
N LEU A 37 3.38 0.90 20.60
CA LEU A 37 3.16 -0.36 19.86
C LEU A 37 2.72 -0.12 18.41
N LEU A 38 1.78 0.79 18.16
CA LEU A 38 1.34 1.12 16.80
C LEU A 38 2.45 1.76 15.96
N GLY A 39 3.36 2.51 16.58
CA GLY A 39 4.54 3.07 15.90
C GLY A 39 5.50 1.96 15.46
N LYS A 40 5.81 1.03 16.37
CA LYS A 40 6.63 -0.15 16.08
C LYS A 40 6.02 -1.01 14.97
N LEU A 41 4.72 -1.31 15.07
CA LEU A 41 4.00 -2.10 14.06
C LEU A 41 3.98 -1.42 12.70
N ARG A 42 3.80 -0.08 12.63
CA ARG A 42 3.93 0.67 11.38
C ARG A 42 5.28 0.38 10.71
N ASP A 43 6.37 0.53 11.46
CA ASP A 43 7.72 0.38 10.90
C ASP A 43 8.00 -1.07 10.48
N GLU A 44 7.54 -2.05 11.27
CA GLU A 44 7.66 -3.47 10.94
C GLU A 44 6.84 -3.85 9.71
N ILE A 45 5.61 -3.35 9.58
CA ILE A 45 4.74 -3.59 8.41
C ILE A 45 5.41 -3.03 7.15
N LEU A 46 5.88 -1.79 7.19
CA LEU A 46 6.56 -1.18 6.04
C LEU A 46 7.82 -1.98 5.65
N ARG A 47 8.63 -2.38 6.63
CA ARG A 47 9.81 -3.24 6.39
C ARG A 47 9.45 -4.63 5.85
N ALA A 48 8.33 -5.20 6.28
CA ALA A 48 7.88 -6.50 5.79
C ALA A 48 7.43 -6.39 4.33
N ILE A 49 6.66 -5.36 3.99
CA ILE A 49 6.17 -5.12 2.63
C ILE A 49 7.34 -4.82 1.68
N SER A 50 8.30 -3.99 2.11
CA SER A 50 9.47 -3.64 1.30
C SER A 50 10.36 -4.82 0.94
N LYS A 51 10.30 -5.93 1.71
CA LYS A 51 11.02 -7.17 1.38
C LYS A 51 10.39 -7.93 0.22
N HIS A 52 9.10 -7.72 -0.05
CA HIS A 52 8.35 -8.48 -1.06
C HIS A 52 7.99 -7.65 -2.29
N MET A 53 7.92 -6.32 -2.15
CA MET A 53 7.51 -5.41 -3.23
C MET A 53 8.32 -4.12 -3.17
N GLN A 54 8.57 -3.54 -4.36
CA GLN A 54 9.13 -2.19 -4.44
C GLN A 54 8.05 -1.21 -4.00
N ILE A 55 8.36 -0.44 -2.95
CA ILE A 55 7.53 0.63 -2.44
C ILE A 55 8.25 1.96 -2.67
N ASP A 56 7.50 2.95 -3.12
CA ASP A 56 7.95 4.32 -3.26
C ASP A 56 7.46 5.09 -2.03
N ASP A 57 8.36 5.69 -1.27
CA ASP A 57 8.02 6.40 -0.03
C ASP A 57 7.03 7.55 -0.29
N ASP A 58 7.08 8.16 -1.48
CA ASP A 58 6.14 9.22 -1.90
C ASP A 58 4.72 8.67 -2.17
N LYS A 59 4.58 7.34 -2.24
CA LYS A 59 3.34 6.61 -2.48
C LYS A 59 2.84 5.85 -1.25
N VAL A 60 3.45 6.09 -0.09
CA VAL A 60 3.01 5.56 1.19
C VAL A 60 2.27 6.64 1.96
N SER A 61 1.03 6.35 2.33
CA SER A 61 0.21 7.19 3.20
C SER A 61 -0.09 6.45 4.49
N VAL A 62 0.34 7.01 5.61
CA VAL A 62 0.08 6.46 6.95
C VAL A 62 -0.82 7.42 7.72
N ARG A 63 -1.91 6.90 8.28
CA ARG A 63 -2.81 7.64 9.17
C ARG A 63 -2.93 6.90 10.48
N MET A 64 -2.72 7.62 11.58
CA MET A 64 -2.90 7.08 12.92
C MET A 64 -3.91 7.95 13.65
N GLU A 65 -4.96 7.31 14.18
CA GLU A 65 -5.98 7.95 14.97
C GLU A 65 -5.92 7.39 16.39
N ARG A 66 -5.74 8.26 17.37
CA ARG A 66 -5.68 7.87 18.78
C ARG A 66 -6.99 8.27 19.44
N GLY A 67 -7.88 7.30 19.60
CA GLY A 67 -9.08 7.45 20.41
C GLY A 67 -8.83 7.16 21.90
N PRO A 68 -9.83 7.42 22.76
CA PRO A 68 -9.72 7.23 24.20
C PRO A 68 -9.54 5.78 24.63
N GLN A 69 -10.13 4.82 23.91
CA GLN A 69 -10.06 3.39 24.21
C GLN A 69 -9.39 2.58 23.10
N VAL A 70 -9.57 3.00 21.84
CA VAL A 70 -9.04 2.31 20.67
C VAL A 70 -8.16 3.26 19.88
N SER A 71 -7.02 2.77 19.44
CA SER A 71 -6.15 3.47 18.51
C SER A 71 -6.08 2.71 17.19
N THR A 72 -6.20 3.44 16.09
CA THR A 72 -6.27 2.88 14.74
C THR A 72 -5.07 3.33 13.93
N LEU A 73 -4.52 2.43 13.13
CA LEU A 73 -3.46 2.69 12.15
C LEU A 73 -3.95 2.23 10.77
N ALA A 74 -3.94 3.13 9.80
CA ALA A 74 -4.18 2.85 8.40
C ALA A 74 -2.90 3.09 7.61
N VAL A 75 -2.40 2.06 6.93
CA VAL A 75 -1.27 2.15 6.00
C VAL A 75 -1.78 1.89 4.60
N ASP A 76 -1.44 2.79 3.69
CA ASP A 76 -1.91 2.77 2.32
C ASP A 76 -0.71 2.92 1.38
N ILE A 77 -0.54 1.97 0.48
CA ILE A 77 0.64 1.87 -0.37
C ILE A 77 0.19 1.64 -1.80
N GLU A 78 0.58 2.53 -2.69
CA GLU A 78 0.47 2.32 -4.13
C GLU A 78 1.66 1.47 -4.61
N VAL A 79 1.37 0.40 -5.32
CA VAL A 79 2.36 -0.57 -5.76
C VAL A 79 2.39 -0.60 -7.29
N PRO A 80 3.58 -0.51 -7.91
CA PRO A 80 3.68 -0.65 -9.36
C PRO A 80 3.23 -2.05 -9.79
N PHE A 81 2.38 -2.10 -10.82
CA PHE A 81 1.98 -3.36 -11.41
C PHE A 81 3.10 -3.90 -12.29
N ASP A 82 3.70 -5.00 -11.87
CA ASP A 82 4.69 -5.71 -12.67
C ASP A 82 4.00 -6.76 -13.55
N ALA A 83 3.63 -6.32 -14.76
CA ALA A 83 2.98 -7.16 -15.77
C ALA A 83 3.81 -8.39 -16.18
N GLY A 84 5.11 -8.46 -15.83
CA GLY A 84 6.02 -9.54 -16.17
C GLY A 84 5.84 -10.83 -15.36
N LYS A 85 5.24 -10.78 -14.16
CA LYS A 85 5.11 -11.97 -13.28
C LYS A 85 3.93 -12.90 -13.57
N LYS A 86 2.98 -12.52 -14.45
CA LYS A 86 1.82 -13.36 -14.81
C LYS A 86 2.00 -14.18 -16.10
N ALA A 87 3.19 -14.17 -16.70
CA ALA A 87 3.48 -14.91 -17.93
C ALA A 87 4.39 -16.15 -17.72
N ALA A 88 4.57 -16.59 -16.47
CA ALA A 88 5.30 -17.81 -16.12
C ALA A 88 4.35 -18.89 -15.59
#